data_AF-A0A543PV23-F1
#
_entry.id   AF-A0A543PV23-F1
#
_cell.length_a   1.000
_cell.length_b   1.000
_cell.length_c   1.000
_cell.angle_alpha   90.00
_cell.angle_beta   90.00
_cell.angle_gamma   90.00
#
_symmetry.space_group_name_H-M   'P 1'
#
loop_
_entity.id
_entity.type
_entity.pdbx_description
1 polymer ?
#
loop_
_entity_poly.entity_id
_entity_poly.type
_entity_poly.pdbx_seq_one_letter_code
_entity_poly.pdbx_strand_id
1 'polypeptide(L)'
;MNTDGDRLRSWLFRSLMFEAEAETFRRAGVRVGADEVQGEQQLLHEALAPFSITTRNEALRMSRLYAIIYCFESSVRDLIRSRLTDADPSWWESTRVPRKVRDTASSRQRDAEENSWLEGQNKDVLGFVDFGGLTDIIVNNWGDFEDLIPSQHWLKQRLDELERARNYIAHNRMLTPAEFARLEMYVGDWNRQVGL
;
A
#
# COMPACT_ATOMS: atom_id res chain seq x y z
N MET A 1 -42.65 -21.52 -5.47
CA MET A 1 -42.01 -20.27 -5.02
C MET A 1 -40.50 -20.45 -5.12
N ASN A 2 -39.86 -19.69 -6.01
CA ASN A 2 -38.41 -19.44 -6.19
C ASN A 2 -37.38 -20.60 -6.17
N THR A 3 -37.61 -21.68 -6.91
CA THR A 3 -36.67 -22.82 -7.03
C THR A 3 -35.37 -22.49 -7.80
N ASP A 4 -35.40 -21.49 -8.68
CA ASP A 4 -34.21 -21.07 -9.43
C ASP A 4 -33.25 -20.24 -8.58
N GLY A 5 -33.77 -19.42 -7.66
CA GLY A 5 -32.95 -18.68 -6.72
C GLY A 5 -32.16 -19.60 -5.78
N ASP A 6 -32.78 -20.66 -5.28
CA ASP A 6 -32.10 -21.63 -4.40
C ASP A 6 -31.10 -22.51 -5.15
N ARG A 7 -31.38 -22.87 -6.41
CA ARG A 7 -30.40 -23.56 -7.26
C ARG A 7 -29.19 -22.68 -7.59
N LEU A 8 -29.41 -21.42 -7.94
CA LEU A 8 -28.34 -20.46 -8.21
C LEU A 8 -27.47 -20.25 -6.98
N ARG A 9 -28.08 -20.07 -5.80
CA ARG A 9 -27.37 -19.96 -4.52
C ARG A 9 -26.57 -21.20 -4.19
N SER A 10 -27.14 -22.40 -4.39
CA SER A 10 -26.44 -23.66 -4.15
C SER A 10 -25.26 -23.83 -5.11
N TRP A 11 -25.43 -23.47 -6.38
CA TRP A 11 -24.35 -23.50 -7.37
C TRP A 11 -23.23 -22.51 -7.01
N LEU A 12 -23.56 -21.25 -6.71
CA LEU A 12 -22.60 -20.23 -6.27
C LEU A 12 -21.82 -20.67 -5.03
N PHE A 13 -22.52 -21.21 -4.02
CA PHE A 13 -21.89 -21.69 -2.80
C PHE A 13 -20.90 -22.84 -3.08
N ARG A 14 -21.28 -23.81 -3.92
CA ARG A 14 -20.40 -24.92 -4.31
C ARG A 14 -19.19 -24.44 -5.11
N SER A 15 -19.38 -23.48 -6.02
CA SER A 15 -18.28 -22.89 -6.78
C SER A 15 -17.30 -22.14 -5.85
N LEU A 16 -17.80 -21.38 -4.88
CA LEU A 16 -16.97 -20.70 -3.88
C LEU A 16 -16.18 -21.68 -3.01
N MET A 17 -16.82 -22.77 -2.55
CA MET A 17 -16.16 -23.81 -1.78
C MET A 17 -15.08 -24.53 -2.60
N PHE A 18 -15.38 -24.83 -3.87
CA PHE A 18 -14.41 -25.43 -4.79
C PHE A 18 -13.19 -24.52 -5.01
N GLU A 19 -13.39 -23.22 -5.22
CA GLU A 19 -12.26 -22.29 -5.36
C GLU A 19 -11.42 -22.16 -4.09
N ALA A 20 -12.04 -22.15 -2.91
CA ALA A 20 -11.34 -22.12 -1.63
C ALA A 20 -10.48 -23.38 -1.42
N GLU A 21 -10.97 -24.56 -1.82
CA GLU A 21 -10.23 -25.81 -1.77
C GLU A 21 -9.13 -25.90 -2.85
N ALA A 22 -9.41 -25.37 -4.05
CA ALA A 22 -8.48 -25.34 -5.19
C ALA A 22 -7.19 -24.58 -4.87
N GLU A 23 -7.23 -23.59 -3.97
CA GLU A 23 -6.06 -22.85 -3.51
C GLU A 23 -4.97 -23.75 -2.92
N THR A 24 -5.36 -24.80 -2.19
CA THR A 24 -4.40 -25.75 -1.61
C THR A 24 -3.69 -26.54 -2.71
N PHE A 25 -4.41 -26.90 -3.78
CA PHE A 25 -3.88 -27.60 -4.94
C PHE A 25 -2.99 -26.70 -5.81
N ARG A 26 -3.35 -25.41 -5.98
CA ARG A 26 -2.53 -24.41 -6.67
C ARG A 26 -1.18 -24.21 -5.98
N ARG A 27 -1.16 -24.12 -4.65
CA ARG A 27 0.09 -24.07 -3.85
C ARG A 27 0.98 -25.29 -4.05
N ALA A 28 0.38 -26.45 -4.32
CA ALA A 28 1.09 -27.69 -4.65
C ALA A 28 1.48 -27.80 -6.14
N GLY A 29 1.19 -26.78 -6.95
CA GLY A 29 1.51 -26.73 -8.38
C GLY A 29 0.49 -27.40 -9.30
N VAL A 30 -0.67 -27.80 -8.79
CA VAL A 30 -1.74 -28.42 -9.58
C VAL A 30 -2.69 -27.33 -10.09
N ARG A 31 -2.89 -27.25 -11.40
CA ARG A 31 -3.76 -26.25 -12.04
C ARG A 31 -5.23 -26.67 -11.95
N VAL A 32 -5.94 -26.13 -10.95
CA VAL A 32 -7.37 -26.37 -10.69
C VAL A 32 -8.05 -25.04 -10.30
N GLY A 33 -9.29 -24.83 -10.72
CA GLY A 33 -10.04 -23.59 -10.47
C GLY A 33 -9.67 -22.44 -11.41
N ALA A 34 -10.26 -21.27 -11.18
CA ALA A 34 -9.86 -20.02 -11.79
C ALA A 34 -8.56 -19.55 -11.14
N ASP A 35 -7.47 -19.56 -11.91
CA ASP A 35 -6.21 -18.97 -11.47
C ASP A 35 -6.23 -17.46 -11.76
N GLU A 36 -6.75 -16.69 -10.81
CA GLU A 36 -6.83 -15.23 -10.89
C GLU A 36 -5.44 -14.60 -11.13
N VAL A 37 -4.38 -15.20 -10.57
CA VAL A 37 -3.00 -14.72 -10.76
C VAL A 37 -2.57 -14.87 -12.21
N GLN A 38 -2.89 -16.01 -12.84
CA GLN A 38 -2.60 -16.22 -14.26
C GLN A 38 -3.42 -15.27 -15.16
N GLY A 39 -4.67 -14.97 -14.78
CA GLY A 39 -5.52 -14.00 -15.47
C GLY A 39 -4.92 -12.58 -15.46
N GLU A 40 -4.55 -12.08 -14.28
CA GLU A 40 -3.94 -10.75 -14.13
C GLU A 40 -2.61 -10.63 -14.86
N GLN A 41 -1.76 -11.67 -14.81
CA GLN A 41 -0.50 -11.70 -15.56
C GLN A 41 -0.72 -11.60 -17.08
N GLN A 42 -1.73 -12.30 -17.59
CA GLN A 42 -2.07 -12.27 -19.01
C GLN A 42 -2.57 -10.88 -19.44
N LEU A 43 -3.44 -10.27 -18.63
CA LEU A 43 -3.95 -8.91 -18.88
C LEU A 43 -2.82 -7.88 -18.87
N LEU A 44 -1.91 -7.95 -17.91
CA LEU A 44 -0.73 -7.09 -17.85
C LEU A 44 0.16 -7.28 -19.09
N HIS A 45 0.39 -8.53 -19.50
CA HIS A 45 1.19 -8.82 -20.69
C HIS A 45 0.55 -8.26 -21.97
N GLU A 46 -0.77 -8.41 -22.13
CA GLU A 46 -1.52 -7.87 -23.26
C GLU A 46 -1.47 -6.34 -23.30
N ALA A 47 -1.70 -5.67 -22.16
CA ALA A 47 -1.62 -4.22 -22.04
C ALA A 47 -0.23 -3.68 -22.38
N LEU A 48 0.82 -4.44 -22.06
CA LEU A 48 2.20 -4.06 -22.32
C LEU A 48 2.70 -4.46 -23.72
N ALA A 49 1.99 -5.32 -24.45
CA ALA A 49 2.42 -5.86 -25.75
C ALA A 49 2.78 -4.81 -26.82
N PRO A 50 2.10 -3.64 -26.89
CA PRO A 50 2.46 -2.59 -27.85
C PRO A 50 3.83 -1.93 -27.62
N PHE A 51 4.45 -2.11 -26.45
CA PHE A 51 5.70 -1.42 -26.09
C PHE A 51 6.96 -2.24 -26.38
N SER A 52 8.10 -1.54 -26.49
CA SER A 52 9.40 -2.16 -26.71
C SER A 52 9.76 -3.14 -25.58
N ILE A 53 10.57 -4.16 -25.89
CA ILE A 53 11.01 -5.16 -24.90
C ILE A 53 11.76 -4.47 -23.74
N THR A 54 12.61 -3.50 -24.05
CA THR A 54 13.37 -2.74 -23.05
C THR A 54 12.44 -2.00 -22.08
N THR A 55 11.48 -1.25 -22.62
CA THR A 55 10.50 -0.49 -21.82
C THR A 55 9.65 -1.41 -20.96
N ARG A 56 9.23 -2.57 -21.49
CA ARG A 56 8.48 -3.57 -20.71
C ARG A 56 9.28 -4.09 -19.52
N ASN A 57 10.54 -4.45 -19.74
CA ASN A 57 11.41 -4.94 -18.66
C ASN A 57 11.63 -3.88 -17.57
N GLU A 58 11.81 -2.62 -17.97
CA GLU A 58 11.91 -1.49 -17.04
C GLU A 58 10.62 -1.30 -16.24
N ALA A 59 9.46 -1.29 -16.91
CA ALA A 59 8.16 -1.15 -16.27
C ALA A 59 7.88 -2.27 -15.24
N LEU A 60 8.16 -3.52 -15.60
CA LEU A 60 7.99 -4.67 -14.69
C LEU A 60 8.93 -4.61 -13.48
N ARG A 61 10.14 -4.06 -13.64
CA ARG A 61 11.05 -3.85 -12.52
C ARG A 61 10.54 -2.74 -11.59
N MET A 62 9.99 -1.68 -12.15
CA MET A 62 9.43 -0.57 -11.40
C MET A 62 8.13 -0.92 -10.68
N SER A 63 7.27 -1.77 -11.28
CA SER A 63 6.01 -2.20 -10.66
C SER A 63 6.24 -2.95 -9.35
N ARG A 64 7.28 -3.79 -9.27
CA ARG A 64 7.68 -4.46 -8.03
C ARG A 64 7.98 -3.47 -6.91
N LEU A 65 8.73 -2.40 -7.22
CA LEU A 65 9.06 -1.39 -6.21
C LEU A 65 7.85 -0.57 -5.80
N TYR A 66 7.01 -0.19 -6.76
CA TYR A 66 5.77 0.51 -6.46
C TYR A 66 4.90 -0.31 -5.50
N ALA A 67 4.75 -1.62 -5.74
CA ALA A 67 4.00 -2.52 -4.86
C ALA A 67 4.59 -2.54 -3.44
N ILE A 68 5.91 -2.63 -3.31
CA ILE A 68 6.60 -2.62 -2.00
C ILE A 68 6.35 -1.30 -1.26
N ILE A 69 6.54 -0.16 -1.91
CA ILE A 69 6.36 1.17 -1.31
C ILE A 69 4.89 1.38 -0.94
N TYR A 70 3.95 0.99 -1.80
CA TYR A 70 2.52 1.08 -1.53
C TYR A 70 2.14 0.30 -0.27
N CYS A 71 2.56 -0.96 -0.16
CA CYS A 71 2.29 -1.78 1.02
C CYS A 71 2.92 -1.17 2.28
N PHE A 72 4.17 -0.69 2.18
CA PHE A 72 4.84 -0.05 3.30
C PHE A 72 4.12 1.22 3.76
N GLU A 73 3.79 2.14 2.84
CA GLU A 73 3.11 3.40 3.14
C GLU A 73 1.74 3.16 3.79
N SER A 74 0.99 2.17 3.28
CA SER A 74 -0.27 1.74 3.88
C SER A 74 -0.08 1.18 5.28
N SER A 75 0.92 0.32 5.51
CA SER A 75 1.19 -0.25 6.84
C SER A 75 1.56 0.81 7.89
N VAL A 76 2.30 1.85 7.50
CA VAL A 76 2.63 2.98 8.38
C VAL A 76 1.38 3.77 8.75
N ARG A 77 0.48 4.02 7.78
CA ARG A 77 -0.81 4.68 8.03
C ARG A 77 -1.69 3.85 8.97
N ASP A 78 -1.74 2.54 8.76
CA ASP A 78 -2.53 1.63 9.59
C ASP A 78 -2.02 1.59 11.03
N LEU A 79 -0.69 1.56 11.23
CA LEU A 79 -0.07 1.65 12.55
C LEU A 79 -0.45 2.95 13.26
N ILE A 80 -0.32 4.10 12.58
CA ILE A 80 -0.69 5.41 13.13
C ILE A 80 -2.16 5.42 13.51
N ARG A 81 -3.04 4.94 12.60
CA ARG A 81 -4.48 4.90 12.83
C ARG A 81 -4.80 4.04 14.04
N SER A 82 -4.25 2.84 14.14
CA SER A 82 -4.46 1.94 15.28
C SER A 82 -4.04 2.61 16.59
N ARG A 83 -2.78 3.03 16.71
CA ARG A 83 -2.21 3.57 17.96
C ARG A 83 -2.93 4.84 18.42
N LEU A 84 -3.22 5.75 17.51
CA LEU A 84 -3.85 7.02 17.88
C LEU A 84 -5.35 6.89 18.13
N THR A 85 -6.04 5.98 17.44
CA THR A 85 -7.48 5.74 17.70
C THR A 85 -7.72 5.11 19.06
N ASP A 86 -6.84 4.20 19.49
CA ASP A 86 -6.89 3.61 20.83
C ASP A 86 -6.69 4.66 21.94
N ALA A 87 -5.87 5.68 21.69
CA ALA A 87 -5.58 6.74 22.63
C ALA A 87 -6.62 7.88 22.63
N ASP A 88 -7.12 8.26 21.45
CA ASP A 88 -8.09 9.33 21.23
C ASP A 88 -8.85 9.10 19.91
N PRO A 89 -10.14 8.73 19.92
CA PRO A 89 -10.93 8.54 18.70
C PRO A 89 -11.03 9.78 17.80
N SER A 90 -10.79 10.97 18.35
CA SER A 90 -10.79 12.26 17.64
C SER A 90 -9.38 12.79 17.36
N TRP A 91 -8.37 11.92 17.39
CA TRP A 91 -6.95 12.30 17.32
C TRP A 91 -6.62 13.21 16.13
N TRP A 92 -7.28 13.04 14.98
CA TRP A 92 -7.02 13.84 13.78
C TRP A 92 -7.24 15.35 14.03
N GLU A 93 -8.35 15.72 14.66
CA GLU A 93 -8.72 17.12 14.94
C GLU A 93 -8.03 17.68 16.20
N SER A 94 -7.37 16.82 16.98
CA SER A 94 -6.74 17.17 18.25
C SER A 94 -5.32 17.75 18.10
N THR A 95 -4.62 18.01 19.21
CA THR A 95 -3.20 18.38 19.21
C THR A 95 -2.25 17.21 18.87
N ARG A 96 -2.76 15.97 18.74
CA ARG A 96 -1.99 14.79 18.35
C ARG A 96 -1.45 14.90 16.93
N VAL A 97 -2.16 15.56 16.01
CA VAL A 97 -1.65 15.83 14.65
C VAL A 97 -1.10 17.26 14.58
N PRO A 98 0.15 17.48 14.14
CA PRO A 98 0.67 18.81 13.93
C PRO A 98 -0.18 19.60 12.92
N ARG A 99 -0.48 20.86 13.23
CA ARG A 99 -1.32 21.73 12.38
C ARG A 99 -0.84 21.78 10.92
N LYS A 100 0.47 21.87 10.70
CA LYS A 100 1.07 21.90 9.36
C LYS A 100 0.71 20.66 8.53
N VAL A 101 0.69 19.48 9.15
CA VAL A 101 0.35 18.21 8.50
C VAL A 101 -1.13 18.22 8.10
N ARG A 102 -2.02 18.62 9.01
CA ARG A 102 -3.45 18.80 8.70
C ARG A 102 -3.67 19.78 7.54
N ASP A 103 -3.11 20.98 7.64
CA ASP A 103 -3.31 22.03 6.65
C ASP A 103 -2.85 21.58 5.25
N THR A 104 -1.73 20.84 5.19
CA THR A 104 -1.20 20.29 3.94
C THR A 104 -2.09 19.17 3.38
N ALA A 105 -2.55 18.24 4.24
CA ALA A 105 -3.43 17.15 3.84
C ALA A 105 -4.77 17.69 3.32
N SER A 106 -5.40 18.63 4.04
CA SER A 106 -6.65 19.27 3.62
C SER A 106 -6.49 20.05 2.32
N SER A 107 -5.35 20.73 2.11
CA SER A 107 -5.07 21.41 0.84
C SER A 107 -4.96 20.43 -0.33
N ARG A 108 -4.28 19.29 -0.14
CA ARG A 108 -4.15 18.26 -1.17
C ARG A 108 -5.47 17.56 -1.46
N GLN A 109 -6.26 17.29 -0.42
CA GLN A 109 -7.59 16.72 -0.57
C GLN A 109 -8.50 17.65 -1.39
N ARG A 110 -8.53 18.93 -1.04
CA ARG A 110 -9.30 19.94 -1.77
C ARG A 110 -8.88 20.04 -3.23
N ASP A 111 -7.58 20.09 -3.50
CA ASP A 111 -7.05 20.09 -4.86
C ASP A 111 -7.48 18.85 -5.65
N ALA A 112 -7.47 17.68 -5.00
CA ALA A 112 -7.90 16.43 -5.60
C ALA A 112 -9.42 16.37 -5.86
N GLU A 113 -10.24 17.02 -5.04
CA GLU A 113 -11.70 17.15 -5.22
C GLU A 113 -12.06 18.18 -6.31
N GLU A 114 -11.34 19.30 -6.37
CA GLU A 114 -11.64 20.40 -7.29
C GLU A 114 -11.04 20.19 -8.69
N ASN A 115 -9.86 19.56 -8.80
CA ASN A 115 -9.05 19.56 -10.03
C ASN A 115 -8.82 18.17 -10.63
N SER A 116 -9.41 17.10 -10.07
CA SER A 116 -9.22 15.73 -10.59
C SER A 116 -10.42 15.21 -11.38
N TRP A 117 -10.14 14.59 -12.52
CA TRP A 117 -11.11 13.80 -13.28
C TRP A 117 -11.25 12.36 -12.76
N LEU A 118 -10.47 11.99 -11.73
CA LEU A 118 -10.45 10.65 -11.16
C LEU A 118 -11.57 10.51 -10.11
N GLU A 119 -12.60 9.75 -10.46
CA GLU A 119 -13.67 9.36 -9.53
C GLU A 119 -13.16 8.26 -8.58
N GLY A 120 -13.38 8.43 -7.27
CA GLY A 120 -12.97 7.44 -6.25
C GLY A 120 -11.83 7.87 -5.32
N GLN A 121 -11.60 9.17 -5.15
CA GLN A 121 -10.64 9.72 -4.19
C GLN A 121 -10.79 9.05 -2.82
N ASN A 122 -9.65 8.65 -2.26
CA ASN A 122 -9.55 8.00 -0.96
C ASN A 122 -10.23 8.92 0.08
N LYS A 123 -11.34 8.47 0.68
CA LYS A 123 -12.05 9.28 1.70
C LYS A 123 -11.22 9.49 2.96
N ASP A 124 -10.14 8.73 3.11
CA ASP A 124 -9.25 8.81 4.24
C ASP A 124 -8.23 9.94 4.06
N VAL A 125 -8.28 10.91 4.98
CA VAL A 125 -7.41 12.09 4.96
C VAL A 125 -5.94 11.71 5.14
N LEU A 126 -5.63 10.60 5.83
CA LEU A 126 -4.26 10.07 5.92
C LEU A 126 -3.69 9.71 4.54
N GLY A 127 -4.53 9.39 3.56
CA GLY A 127 -4.13 9.15 2.17
C GLY A 127 -3.47 10.35 1.50
N PHE A 128 -3.67 11.57 2.02
CA PHE A 128 -3.06 12.81 1.52
C PHE A 128 -1.79 13.21 2.27
N VAL A 129 -1.40 12.46 3.30
CA VAL A 129 -0.19 12.67 4.09
C VAL A 129 0.97 11.89 3.48
N ASP A 130 2.10 12.54 3.25
CA ASP A 130 3.35 11.94 2.78
C ASP A 130 4.20 11.40 3.94
N PHE A 131 5.31 10.72 3.63
CA PHE A 131 6.19 10.15 4.64
C PHE A 131 6.74 11.19 5.63
N GLY A 132 7.07 12.40 5.17
CA GLY A 132 7.41 13.51 6.05
C GLY A 132 6.30 13.81 7.06
N GLY A 133 5.05 13.97 6.62
CA GLY A 133 3.92 14.19 7.51
C GLY A 133 3.62 13.01 8.45
N LEU A 134 3.75 11.76 7.98
CA LEU A 134 3.60 10.57 8.82
C LEU A 134 4.70 10.51 9.90
N THR A 135 5.93 10.88 9.54
CA THR A 135 7.05 11.02 10.48
C THR A 135 6.74 12.06 11.55
N ASP A 136 6.24 13.23 11.15
CA ASP A 136 5.89 14.31 12.07
C ASP A 136 4.77 13.90 13.04
N ILE A 137 3.77 13.14 12.58
CA ILE A 137 2.72 12.59 13.44
C ILE A 137 3.32 11.62 14.47
N ILE A 138 4.14 10.67 14.05
CA ILE A 138 4.75 9.68 14.96
C ILE A 138 5.64 10.39 16.00
N VAL A 139 6.47 11.33 15.57
CA VAL A 139 7.38 12.07 16.46
C VAL A 139 6.62 12.93 17.47
N ASN A 140 5.52 13.57 17.07
CA ASN A 140 4.68 14.36 17.98
C ASN A 140 4.02 13.50 19.07
N ASN A 141 3.79 12.23 18.79
CA ASN A 141 3.15 11.25 19.68
C ASN A 141 4.13 10.16 20.12
N TRP A 142 5.42 10.48 20.26
CA TRP A 142 6.50 9.49 20.40
C TRP A 142 6.25 8.43 21.49
N GLY A 143 5.64 8.82 22.62
CA GLY A 143 5.31 7.89 23.71
C GLY A 143 4.34 6.76 23.32
N ASP A 144 3.55 6.92 22.26
CA ASP A 144 2.63 5.88 21.77
C ASP A 144 3.32 4.87 20.81
N PHE A 145 4.56 5.15 20.38
CA PHE A 145 5.29 4.38 19.35
C PHE A 145 6.68 3.90 19.78
N GLU A 146 7.23 4.41 20.88
CA GLU A 146 8.61 4.12 21.31
C GLU A 146 8.85 2.67 21.75
N ASP A 147 7.77 1.91 22.00
CA ASP A 147 7.82 0.47 22.26
C ASP A 147 8.14 -0.36 21.01
N LEU A 148 7.81 0.15 19.82
CA LEU A 148 8.06 -0.51 18.54
C LEU A 148 9.23 0.11 17.77
N ILE A 149 9.35 1.44 17.79
CA ILE A 149 10.30 2.16 16.93
C ILE A 149 11.59 2.46 17.73
N PRO A 150 12.77 2.01 17.26
CA PRO A 150 14.02 2.09 18.03
C PRO A 150 14.43 3.51 18.44
N SER A 151 14.23 4.48 17.55
CA SER A 151 14.50 5.89 17.82
C SER A 151 13.85 6.79 16.76
N GLN A 152 13.61 8.05 17.13
CA GLN A 152 13.16 9.07 16.17
C GLN A 152 14.16 9.28 15.02
N HIS A 153 15.46 9.12 15.27
CA HIS A 153 16.49 9.26 14.24
C HIS A 153 16.39 8.14 13.20
N TRP A 154 16.25 6.89 13.67
CA TRP A 154 16.06 5.72 12.80
C TRP A 154 14.82 5.88 11.92
N LEU A 155 13.70 6.31 12.51
CA LEU A 155 12.45 6.57 11.79
C LEU A 155 12.64 7.63 10.69
N LYS A 156 13.17 8.80 11.07
CA LYS A 156 13.37 9.93 10.16
C LYS A 156 14.26 9.55 8.98
N GLN A 157 15.36 8.84 9.25
CA GLN A 157 16.27 8.42 8.18
C GLN A 157 15.58 7.48 7.20
N ARG A 158 14.87 6.45 7.70
CA ARG A 158 14.21 5.46 6.85
C ARG A 158 13.10 6.08 6.00
N LEU A 159 12.24 6.90 6.60
CA LEU A 159 11.13 7.53 5.90
C LEU A 159 11.59 8.60 4.90
N ASP A 160 12.62 9.41 5.19
CA ASP A 160 13.20 10.36 4.22
C ASP A 160 13.81 9.65 3.01
N GLU A 161 14.57 8.57 3.24
CA GLU A 161 15.19 7.82 2.15
C GLU A 161 14.14 7.13 1.26
N LEU A 162 13.08 6.57 1.85
CA LEU A 162 11.96 5.97 1.12
C LEU A 162 11.14 7.02 0.36
N GLU A 163 10.94 8.22 0.93
CA GLU A 163 10.25 9.32 0.25
C GLU A 163 11.01 9.79 -0.99
N ARG A 164 12.32 9.97 -0.87
CA ARG A 164 13.18 10.34 -2.02
C ARG A 164 13.12 9.28 -3.11
N ALA A 165 13.17 8.00 -2.74
CA ALA A 165 13.02 6.92 -3.70
C ALA A 165 11.65 6.94 -4.38
N ARG A 166 10.56 7.06 -3.61
CA ARG A 166 9.19 7.17 -4.12
C ARG A 166 9.05 8.32 -5.13
N ASN A 167 9.58 9.49 -4.80
CA ASN A 167 9.52 10.65 -5.69
C ASN A 167 10.37 10.45 -6.95
N TYR A 168 11.57 9.85 -6.81
CA TYR A 168 12.43 9.54 -7.95
C TYR A 168 11.73 8.60 -8.95
N ILE A 169 11.09 7.55 -8.44
CA ILE A 169 10.41 6.55 -9.28
C ILE A 169 9.10 7.06 -9.88
N ALA A 170 8.38 7.96 -9.20
CA ALA A 170 7.16 8.57 -9.71
C ALA A 170 7.42 9.38 -11.00
N HIS A 171 8.67 9.79 -11.24
CA HIS A 171 9.12 10.43 -12.47
C HIS A 171 9.69 9.43 -13.50
N ASN A 172 9.35 8.14 -13.41
CA ASN A 172 9.79 7.05 -14.29
C ASN A 172 11.33 6.93 -14.41
N ARG A 173 12.04 7.25 -13.32
CA ARG A 173 13.51 7.12 -13.28
C ARG A 173 13.89 5.79 -12.65
N MET A 174 14.78 5.06 -13.33
CA MET A 174 15.20 3.72 -12.92
C MET A 174 16.22 3.76 -11.79
N LEU A 175 16.01 2.92 -10.78
CA LEU A 175 17.01 2.66 -9.75
C LEU A 175 18.04 1.63 -10.22
N THR A 176 19.28 1.78 -9.77
CA THR A 176 20.30 0.73 -9.88
C THR A 176 19.90 -0.50 -9.05
N PRO A 177 20.42 -1.69 -9.34
CA PRO A 177 20.14 -2.89 -8.55
C PRO A 177 20.49 -2.73 -7.06
N ALA A 178 21.58 -2.01 -6.75
CA ALA A 178 22.01 -1.76 -5.38
C ALA A 178 21.06 -0.83 -4.62
N GLU A 179 20.56 0.22 -5.27
CA GLU A 179 19.55 1.11 -4.68
C GLU A 179 18.24 0.37 -4.43
N PHE A 180 17.81 -0.47 -5.38
CA PHE A 180 16.62 -1.30 -5.22
C PHE A 180 16.73 -2.21 -3.99
N ALA A 181 17.83 -2.98 -3.89
CA ALA A 181 18.06 -3.89 -2.77
C ALA A 181 18.11 -3.16 -1.42
N ARG A 182 18.63 -1.92 -1.40
CA ARG A 182 18.63 -1.09 -0.19
C ARG A 182 17.22 -0.76 0.29
N LEU A 183 16.30 -0.41 -0.62
CA LEU A 183 14.92 -0.13 -0.26
C LEU A 183 14.20 -1.38 0.28
N GLU A 184 14.45 -2.54 -0.32
CA GLU A 184 13.91 -3.80 0.20
C GLU A 184 14.44 -4.12 1.60
N MET A 185 15.72 -3.85 1.85
CA MET A 185 16.30 -3.98 3.18
C MET A 185 15.63 -3.03 4.18
N TYR A 186 15.31 -1.79 3.80
CA TYR A 186 14.67 -0.83 4.69
C TYR A 186 13.26 -1.24 5.07
N VAL A 187 12.47 -1.71 4.11
CA VAL A 187 11.13 -2.26 4.36
C VAL A 187 11.23 -3.55 5.18
N GLY A 188 12.22 -4.41 4.91
CA GLY A 188 12.48 -5.60 5.70
C GLY A 188 12.88 -5.32 7.15
N ASP A 189 13.72 -4.31 7.37
CA ASP A 189 14.10 -3.84 8.72
C ASP A 189 12.87 -3.34 9.48
N TRP A 190 12.02 -2.55 8.81
CA TRP A 190 10.76 -2.09 9.39
C TRP A 190 9.86 -3.25 9.80
N ASN A 191 9.61 -4.20 8.89
CA ASN A 191 8.74 -5.34 9.17
C ASN A 191 9.26 -6.20 10.33
N ARG A 192 10.59 -6.34 10.48
CA ARG A 192 11.19 -7.05 11.62
C ARG A 192 11.03 -6.31 12.94
N GLN A 193 11.09 -4.99 12.91
CA GLN A 193 11.13 -4.16 14.10
C GLN A 193 9.73 -3.80 14.61
N VAL A 194 8.83 -3.43 13.70
CA VAL A 194 7.48 -2.96 13.99
C VAL A 194 6.46 -4.10 13.92
N GLY A 195 6.73 -5.12 13.11
CA GLY A 195 5.77 -6.18 12.82
C GLY A 195 4.71 -5.75 11.79
N LEU A 196 4.11 -6.75 11.14
CA LEU A 196 2.77 -6.64 10.57
C LEU A 196 1.76 -7.14 11.60
#